data_AF-H0E3Y5-F1
#
_entry.id   AF-H0E3Y5-F1
#
_cell.length_a   1.000
_cell.length_b   1.000
_cell.length_c   1.000
_cell.angle_alpha   90.00
_cell.angle_beta   90.00
_cell.angle_gamma   90.00
#
_symmetry.space_group_name_H-M   'P 1'
#
loop_
_entity.id
_entity.type
_entity.pdbx_description
1 polymer ?
#
loop_
_entity_poly.entity_id
_entity_poly.type
_entity_poly.pdbx_seq_one_letter_code
_entity_poly.pdbx_strand_id
1 'polypeptide(L)'
;MGGPPSPSADDVARAELSFLAECQAAGRESAGLLEDARIADLFAHEPHRQAAAALRDALRQERPPVAADPLVQRVLDGIAASAAQVGHPSVAAAELAGLRVELGAVTRALRRGAGTAPGDDLVNRRLELQQRVNHGIGELLKGPRRGA
;
A
#
# COMPACT_ATOMS: atom_id res chain seq x y z
N MET A 1 -4.87 -20.61 -22.14
CA MET A 1 -4.60 -19.17 -21.99
C MET A 1 -5.33 -18.66 -20.75
N GLY A 2 -4.78 -18.91 -19.55
CA GLY A 2 -5.35 -18.43 -18.30
C GLY A 2 -4.77 -17.06 -17.99
N GLY A 3 -5.51 -15.98 -18.28
CA GLY A 3 -5.14 -14.66 -17.77
C GLY A 3 -5.18 -14.67 -16.24
N PRO A 4 -4.29 -13.92 -15.55
CA PRO A 4 -4.30 -13.88 -14.09
C PRO A 4 -5.69 -13.44 -13.60
N PRO A 5 -6.25 -14.11 -12.57
CA PRO A 5 -7.59 -13.79 -12.06
C PRO A 5 -7.67 -12.31 -11.69
N SER A 6 -8.85 -11.73 -11.89
CA SER A 6 -9.08 -10.33 -11.55
C SER A 6 -9.02 -10.09 -10.05
N PRO A 7 -8.27 -9.07 -9.57
CA PRO A 7 -8.40 -8.67 -8.19
C PRO A 7 -9.82 -8.10 -8.01
N SER A 8 -10.60 -8.78 -7.19
CA SER A 8 -11.92 -8.36 -6.72
C SER A 8 -11.82 -7.00 -5.98
N ALA A 9 -12.96 -6.35 -5.72
CA ALA A 9 -12.97 -5.16 -4.85
C ALA A 9 -12.29 -5.46 -3.50
N ASP A 10 -12.51 -6.67 -3.00
CA ASP A 10 -11.93 -7.20 -1.76
C ASP A 10 -10.40 -7.33 -1.81
N ASP A 11 -9.83 -7.68 -2.96
CA ASP A 11 -8.38 -7.79 -3.10
C ASP A 11 -7.67 -6.43 -3.04
N VAL A 12 -8.33 -5.36 -3.51
CA VAL A 12 -7.79 -4.00 -3.39
C VAL A 12 -7.94 -3.46 -1.99
N ALA A 13 -9.10 -3.66 -1.36
CA ALA A 13 -9.27 -3.33 0.05
C ALA A 13 -8.22 -4.04 0.93
N ARG A 14 -7.96 -5.32 0.66
CA ARG A 14 -6.93 -6.10 1.35
C ARG A 14 -5.53 -5.53 1.13
N ALA A 15 -5.17 -5.18 -0.11
CA ALA A 15 -3.87 -4.61 -0.42
C ALA A 15 -3.66 -3.25 0.28
N GLU A 16 -4.67 -2.38 0.27
CA GLU A 16 -4.66 -1.08 0.97
C GLU A 16 -4.46 -1.27 2.48
N LEU A 17 -5.21 -2.18 3.12
CA LEU A 17 -5.08 -2.48 4.55
C LEU A 17 -3.71 -3.09 4.89
N SER A 18 -3.20 -4.00 4.06
CA SER A 18 -1.84 -4.54 4.24
C SER A 18 -0.78 -3.46 4.17
N PHE A 19 -0.88 -2.52 3.23
CA PHE A 19 0.05 -1.39 3.15
C PHE A 19 -0.01 -0.52 4.41
N LEU A 20 -1.20 -0.16 4.88
CA LEU A 20 -1.36 0.62 6.12
C LEU A 20 -0.81 -0.11 7.35
N ALA A 21 -1.01 -1.44 7.44
CA ALA A 21 -0.47 -2.24 8.53
C ALA A 21 1.07 -2.28 8.53
N GLU A 22 1.68 -2.41 7.35
CA GLU A 22 3.14 -2.35 7.19
C GLU A 22 3.69 -0.97 7.57
N CYS A 23 3.02 0.12 7.18
CA CYS A 23 3.38 1.46 7.64
C CYS A 23 3.31 1.59 9.16
N GLN A 24 2.20 1.14 9.77
CA GLN A 24 2.06 1.19 11.23
C GLN A 24 3.15 0.38 11.93
N ALA A 25 3.47 -0.82 11.43
CA ALA A 25 4.49 -1.68 12.00
C ALA A 25 5.91 -1.10 11.82
N ALA A 26 6.20 -0.48 10.67
CA ALA A 26 7.47 0.19 10.40
C ALA A 26 7.67 1.48 11.22
N GLY A 27 6.60 2.04 11.79
CA GLY A 27 6.67 3.19 12.69
C GLY A 27 6.92 4.51 11.96
N ARG A 28 7.47 5.49 12.69
CA ARG A 28 7.55 6.91 12.30
C ARG A 28 8.20 7.15 10.94
N GLU A 29 9.22 6.38 10.58
CA GLU A 29 9.96 6.55 9.33
C GLU A 29 9.08 6.29 8.09
N SER A 30 8.02 5.49 8.23
CA SER A 30 7.09 5.20 7.14
C SER A 30 6.05 6.31 6.90
N ALA A 31 5.97 7.35 7.75
CA ALA A 31 4.97 8.40 7.62
C ALA A 31 5.05 9.16 6.28
N GLY A 32 6.25 9.23 5.68
CA GLY A 32 6.46 9.81 4.33
C GLY A 32 5.81 9.00 3.20
N LEU A 33 5.43 7.74 3.45
CA LEU A 33 4.73 6.90 2.47
C LEU A 33 3.23 7.21 2.40
N LEU A 34 2.69 7.96 3.37
CA LEU A 34 1.27 8.28 3.52
C LEU A 34 0.97 9.76 3.22
N GLU A 35 1.69 10.39 2.28
CA GLU A 35 1.41 11.77 1.89
C GLU A 35 0.06 11.93 1.16
N ASP A 36 -0.56 13.12 1.25
CA ASP A 36 -1.93 13.35 0.76
C ASP A 36 -2.11 13.00 -0.72
N ALA A 37 -1.16 13.40 -1.58
CA ALA A 37 -1.20 13.09 -3.01
C ALA A 37 -1.20 11.57 -3.24
N ARG A 38 -0.33 10.85 -2.52
CA ARG A 38 -0.20 9.40 -2.62
C ARG A 38 -1.43 8.69 -2.04
N ILE A 39 -2.03 9.21 -0.98
CA ILE A 39 -3.30 8.70 -0.43
C ILE A 39 -4.43 8.85 -1.46
N ALA A 40 -4.54 10.02 -2.10
CA ALA A 40 -5.57 10.30 -3.08
C ALA A 40 -5.48 9.35 -4.30
N ASP A 41 -4.26 9.06 -4.75
CA ASP A 41 -4.02 8.23 -5.94
C ASP A 41 -4.11 6.72 -5.66
N LEU A 42 -3.65 6.27 -4.48
CA LEU A 42 -3.53 4.83 -4.18
C LEU A 42 -4.81 4.21 -3.64
N PHE A 43 -5.61 4.96 -2.88
CA PHE A 43 -6.72 4.38 -2.13
C PHE A 43 -8.06 4.64 -2.82
N ALA A 44 -8.74 3.54 -3.15
CA ALA A 44 -10.07 3.59 -3.73
C ALA A 44 -11.17 3.82 -2.67
N HIS A 45 -10.95 3.35 -1.44
CA HIS A 45 -11.96 3.36 -0.38
C HIS A 45 -11.80 4.57 0.53
N GLU A 46 -12.87 5.36 0.68
CA GLU A 46 -12.88 6.56 1.50
C GLU A 46 -12.51 6.33 2.97
N PRO A 47 -13.03 5.29 3.67
CA PRO A 47 -12.60 5.02 5.04
C PRO A 47 -11.11 4.71 5.17
N HIS A 48 -10.50 4.10 4.15
CA HIS A 48 -9.07 3.82 4.15
C HIS A 48 -8.24 5.09 3.91
N ARG A 49 -8.72 6.02 3.08
CA ARG A 49 -8.08 7.35 2.92
C ARG A 49 -8.04 8.13 4.22
N GLN A 50 -9.17 8.18 4.92
CA GLN A 50 -9.26 8.85 6.21
C GLN A 50 -8.40 8.16 7.27
N ALA A 51 -8.40 6.82 7.29
CA ALA A 51 -7.52 6.05 8.17
C ALA A 51 -6.03 6.29 7.85
N ALA A 52 -5.66 6.38 6.57
CA ALA A 52 -4.29 6.68 6.14
C ALA A 52 -3.82 8.06 6.62
N ALA A 53 -4.68 9.08 6.50
CA ALA A 53 -4.39 10.42 6.97
C ALA A 53 -4.24 10.46 8.51
N ALA A 54 -5.17 9.83 9.23
CA ALA A 54 -5.10 9.72 10.69
C ALA A 54 -3.84 8.96 11.16
N LEU A 55 -3.49 7.88 10.46
CA LEU A 55 -2.29 7.09 10.74
C LEU A 55 -1.01 7.88 10.46
N ARG A 56 -0.92 8.61 9.36
CA ARG A 56 0.22 9.49 9.07
C ARG A 56 0.46 10.47 10.21
N ASP A 57 -0.59 11.18 10.61
CA ASP A 57 -0.48 12.23 11.63
C ASP A 57 -0.10 11.62 12.99
N ALA A 58 -0.63 10.44 13.30
CA ALA A 58 -0.28 9.64 14.47
C ALA A 58 1.19 9.20 14.47
N LEU A 59 1.70 8.69 13.34
CA LEU A 59 3.10 8.27 13.19
C LEU A 59 4.08 9.44 13.32
N ARG A 60 3.72 10.61 12.78
CA ARG A 60 4.54 11.84 12.92
C ARG A 60 4.61 12.34 14.36
N GLN A 61 3.52 12.17 15.11
CA GLN A 61 3.37 12.65 16.48
C GLN A 61 3.65 11.56 17.53
N GLU A 62 4.02 10.34 17.10
CA GLU A 62 4.29 9.19 17.96
C GLU A 62 3.16 8.90 18.96
N ARG A 63 1.92 9.04 18.49
CA ARG A 63 0.70 8.80 19.28
C ARG A 63 -0.19 7.76 18.62
N PRO A 64 -1.15 7.16 19.34
CA PRO A 64 -2.15 6.28 18.74
C PRO A 64 -2.99 7.03 17.69
N PRO A 65 -3.31 6.42 16.53
CA PRO A 65 -4.25 7.00 15.58
C PRO A 65 -5.66 6.97 16.15
N VAL A 66 -6.37 8.08 15.97
CA VAL A 66 -7.74 8.26 16.44
C VAL A 66 -8.59 8.87 15.34
N ALA A 67 -9.83 8.41 15.21
CA ALA A 67 -10.80 8.96 14.28
C ALA A 67 -12.12 9.26 15.00
N ALA A 68 -12.76 10.37 14.62
CA ALA A 68 -14.09 10.71 15.11
C ALA A 68 -15.19 9.83 14.49
N ASP A 69 -14.98 9.37 13.25
CA ASP A 69 -15.88 8.46 12.55
C ASP A 69 -15.69 7.01 13.06
N PRO A 70 -16.73 6.34 13.58
CA PRO A 70 -16.64 4.97 14.07
C PRO A 70 -16.23 3.93 13.01
N LEU A 71 -16.58 4.13 11.74
CA LEU A 71 -16.19 3.24 10.65
C LEU A 71 -14.68 3.35 10.39
N VAL A 72 -14.16 4.58 10.39
CA VAL A 72 -12.71 4.83 10.25
C VAL A 72 -11.98 4.28 11.48
N GLN A 73 -12.54 4.43 12.67
CA GLN A 73 -11.95 3.85 13.88
C GLN A 73 -11.84 2.32 13.79
N ARG A 74 -12.87 1.62 13.30
CA ARG A 74 -12.79 0.16 13.08
C ARG A 74 -11.70 -0.23 12.08
N VAL A 75 -11.51 0.57 11.03
CA VAL A 75 -10.41 0.38 10.07
C VAL A 75 -9.07 0.52 10.78
N LEU A 76 -8.88 1.57 11.59
CA LEU A 76 -7.66 1.77 12.38
C LEU A 76 -7.41 0.61 13.35
N ASP A 77 -8.44 0.11 14.03
CA ASP A 77 -8.33 -1.04 14.94
C ASP A 77 -7.90 -2.30 14.18
N GLY A 78 -8.45 -2.52 12.98
CA GLY A 78 -8.06 -3.60 12.08
C GLY A 78 -6.60 -3.48 11.62
N ILE A 79 -6.17 -2.28 11.24
CA ILE A 79 -4.78 -2.00 10.86
C ILE A 79 -3.85 -2.30 12.04
N ALA A 80 -4.18 -1.87 13.25
CA ALA A 80 -3.38 -2.14 14.45
C ALA A 80 -3.25 -3.65 14.73
N ALA A 81 -4.35 -4.39 14.62
CA ALA A 81 -4.36 -5.84 14.80
C ALA A 81 -3.51 -6.57 13.75
N SER A 82 -3.52 -6.11 12.49
CA SER A 82 -2.68 -6.65 11.42
C SER A 82 -1.20 -6.25 11.59
N ALA A 83 -0.91 -5.01 11.99
CA ALA A 83 0.44 -4.52 12.21
C ALA A 83 1.18 -5.34 13.27
N ALA A 84 0.48 -5.76 14.33
CA ALA A 84 1.02 -6.64 15.37
C ALA A 84 1.46 -8.03 14.86
N GLN A 85 1.02 -8.43 13.66
CA GLN A 85 1.36 -9.72 13.04
C GLN A 85 2.47 -9.58 11.98
N VAL A 86 2.96 -8.36 11.72
CA VAL A 86 4.05 -8.12 10.76
C VAL A 86 5.35 -8.66 11.34
N GLY A 87 5.89 -9.73 10.72
CA GLY A 87 7.08 -10.40 11.22
C GLY A 87 8.39 -9.63 11.02
N HIS A 88 8.44 -8.75 10.01
CA HIS A 88 9.65 -8.00 9.63
C HIS A 88 9.35 -6.52 9.35
N PRO A 89 8.97 -5.74 10.39
CA PRO A 89 8.62 -4.34 10.22
C PRO A 89 9.82 -3.55 9.70
N SER A 90 9.67 -2.94 8.53
CA SER A 90 10.69 -2.08 7.94
C SER A 90 10.06 -1.13 6.92
N VAL A 91 10.69 0.04 6.72
CA VAL A 91 10.26 1.00 5.70
C VAL A 91 10.29 0.36 4.30
N ALA A 92 11.28 -0.48 4.01
CA ALA A 92 11.38 -1.19 2.73
C ALA A 92 10.19 -2.15 2.50
N ALA A 93 9.72 -2.85 3.54
CA ALA A 93 8.53 -3.69 3.46
C ALA A 93 7.26 -2.85 3.20
N ALA A 94 7.12 -1.72 3.89
CA ALA A 94 6.01 -0.79 3.69
C ALA A 94 6.03 -0.17 2.28
N GLU A 95 7.20 0.22 1.77
CA GLU A 95 7.35 0.71 0.39
C GLU A 95 6.92 -0.34 -0.63
N LEU A 96 7.36 -1.58 -0.47
CA LEU A 96 6.95 -2.67 -1.35
C LEU A 96 5.45 -2.92 -1.31
N ALA A 97 4.83 -2.86 -0.12
CA ALA A 97 3.39 -2.97 0.01
C ALA A 97 2.68 -1.81 -0.73
N GLY A 98 3.19 -0.58 -0.63
CA GLY A 98 2.69 0.56 -1.38
C GLY A 98 2.80 0.39 -2.90
N LEU A 99 3.92 -0.14 -3.40
CA LEU A 99 4.09 -0.45 -4.83
C LEU A 99 3.09 -1.51 -5.32
N ARG A 100 2.71 -2.47 -4.47
CA ARG A 100 1.68 -3.47 -4.78
C ARG A 100 0.29 -2.84 -4.89
N VAL A 101 -0.04 -1.88 -4.02
CA VAL A 101 -1.29 -1.11 -4.11
C VAL A 101 -1.33 -0.33 -5.43
N GLU A 102 -0.25 0.37 -5.77
CA GLU A 102 -0.14 1.15 -7.01
C GLU A 102 -0.28 0.25 -8.25
N LEU A 103 0.42 -0.88 -8.28
CA LEU A 103 0.32 -1.87 -9.35
C LEU A 103 -1.12 -2.37 -9.52
N GLY A 104 -1.84 -2.59 -8.41
CA GLY A 104 -3.25 -2.95 -8.41
C GLY A 104 -4.15 -1.85 -8.99
N ALA A 105 -3.93 -0.60 -8.58
CA ALA A 105 -4.66 0.58 -9.07
C ALA A 105 -4.45 0.77 -10.59
N VAL A 106 -3.20 0.77 -11.05
CA VAL A 106 -2.85 0.90 -12.48
C VAL A 106 -3.41 -0.26 -13.29
N THR A 107 -3.31 -1.50 -12.79
CA THR A 107 -3.87 -2.67 -13.47
C THR A 107 -5.38 -2.57 -13.62
N ARG A 108 -6.08 -2.02 -12.62
CA ARG A 108 -7.53 -1.78 -12.68
C ARG A 108 -7.88 -0.67 -13.67
N ALA A 109 -7.13 0.43 -13.70
CA ALA A 109 -7.33 1.52 -14.65
C ALA A 109 -7.23 1.02 -16.11
N LEU A 110 -6.15 0.27 -16.41
CA LEU A 110 -5.94 -0.35 -17.73
C LEU A 110 -7.10 -1.26 -18.15
N ARG A 111 -7.64 -2.04 -17.21
CA ARG A 111 -8.78 -2.93 -17.48
C ARG A 111 -10.10 -2.21 -17.73
N ARG A 112 -10.26 -0.98 -17.22
CA ARG A 112 -11.43 -0.13 -17.49
C ARG A 112 -11.32 0.62 -18.83
N GLY A 113 -10.27 0.38 -19.61
CA GLY A 113 -10.02 1.04 -20.88
C GLY A 113 -9.34 2.40 -20.75
N ALA A 114 -8.89 2.80 -19.56
CA ALA A 114 -7.95 3.90 -19.45
C ALA A 114 -6.59 3.43 -19.99
N GLY A 115 -5.84 4.29 -20.69
CA GLY A 115 -4.50 3.91 -21.12
C GLY A 115 -4.40 3.24 -22.50
N THR A 116 -5.47 3.24 -23.31
CA THR A 116 -5.49 2.64 -24.66
C THR A 116 -5.26 3.63 -25.79
N ALA A 117 -5.09 4.93 -25.48
CA ALA A 117 -4.72 5.91 -26.49
C ALA A 117 -3.20 5.82 -26.77
N PRO A 118 -2.78 6.03 -28.03
CA PRO A 118 -1.35 6.09 -28.34
C PRO A 118 -0.69 7.24 -27.57
N GLY A 119 0.33 6.92 -26.78
CA GLY A 119 1.01 7.86 -25.87
C GLY A 119 0.65 7.70 -24.38
N ASP A 120 -0.24 6.78 -24.03
CA ASP A 120 -0.60 6.54 -22.63
C ASP A 120 0.49 5.79 -21.84
N ASP A 121 1.07 6.47 -20.86
CA ASP A 121 2.15 5.99 -19.99
C ASP A 121 1.74 4.85 -19.04
N LEU A 122 0.44 4.54 -18.90
CA LEU A 122 -0.06 3.58 -17.91
C LEU A 122 0.42 2.14 -18.14
N VAL A 123 0.57 1.70 -19.40
CA VAL A 123 1.10 0.36 -19.70
C VAL A 123 2.57 0.26 -19.30
N ASN A 124 3.38 1.27 -19.64
CA ASN A 124 4.78 1.34 -19.26
C ASN A 124 4.92 1.42 -17.74
N ARG A 125 4.10 2.24 -17.08
CA ARG A 125 4.06 2.36 -15.63
C ARG A 125 3.73 1.02 -14.96
N ARG A 126 2.77 0.26 -15.48
CA ARG A 126 2.44 -1.08 -14.97
C ARG A 126 3.64 -2.02 -15.04
N LEU A 127 4.37 -2.02 -16.16
CA LEU A 127 5.54 -2.87 -16.34
C LEU A 127 6.68 -2.47 -15.39
N GLU A 128 6.95 -1.17 -15.25
CA GLU A 128 7.92 -0.64 -14.29
C GLU A 128 7.58 -1.06 -12.85
N LEU A 129 6.33 -0.87 -12.43
CA LEU A 129 5.86 -1.25 -11.10
C LEU A 129 6.00 -2.76 -10.85
N GLN A 130 5.62 -3.59 -11.84
CA GLN A 130 5.76 -5.04 -11.74
C GLN A 130 7.23 -5.47 -11.55
N GLN A 131 8.16 -4.86 -12.28
CA GLN A 131 9.59 -5.12 -12.14
C GLN A 131 10.10 -4.73 -10.76
N ARG A 132 9.74 -3.54 -10.28
CA ARG A 132 10.12 -3.04 -8.94
C ARG A 132 9.56 -3.93 -7.83
N VAL A 133 8.31 -4.36 -7.93
CA VAL A 133 7.70 -5.30 -6.97
C VAL A 133 8.45 -6.63 -6.97
N ASN A 134 8.71 -7.21 -8.14
CA ASN A 134 9.43 -8.49 -8.22
C ASN A 134 10.85 -8.39 -7.64
N HIS A 135 11.56 -7.28 -7.93
CA HIS A 135 12.88 -7.02 -7.38
C HIS A 135 12.85 -6.85 -5.86
N GLY A 136 11.94 -6.02 -5.33
CA GLY A 136 11.81 -5.76 -3.89
C GLY A 136 11.44 -7.01 -3.09
N ILE A 137 10.56 -7.87 -3.63
CA ILE A 137 10.29 -9.20 -3.04
C ILE A 137 11.58 -10.02 -2.96
N GLY A 138 12.36 -10.04 -4.04
CA GLY A 138 13.64 -10.76 -4.09
C GLY A 138 14.65 -10.27 -3.06
N GLU A 139 14.72 -8.95 -2.80
CA GLU A 139 15.62 -8.40 -1.78
C GLU A 139 15.14 -8.67 -0.35
N LEU A 140 13.84 -8.55 -0.06
CA LEU A 140 13.31 -8.87 1.27
C LEU A 140 13.50 -10.35 1.63
N LEU A 141 13.32 -11.26 0.67
CA LEU A 141 13.48 -12.70 0.88
C LEU A 141 14.95 -13.12 1.09
N LYS A 142 15.92 -12.33 0.63
CA LYS A 142 17.35 -12.60 0.89
C LYS A 142 17.73 -12.37 2.36
N GLY A 143 16.86 -11.74 3.16
CA GLY A 143 17.14 -11.35 4.54
C GLY A 143 18.25 -10.30 4.62
N PRO A 144 18.60 -9.83 5.84
CA PRO A 144 19.74 -8.94 6.00
C PRO A 144 20.98 -9.64 5.46
N ARG A 145 21.60 -9.06 4.41
CA ARG A 145 22.89 -9.53 3.92
C ARG A 145 23.84 -9.48 5.12
N ARG A 146 24.22 -10.65 5.64
CA ARG A 146 25.33 -10.75 6.60
C ARG A 146 26.51 -10.06 5.91
N GLY A 147 26.93 -8.94 6.47
CA GLY A 147 27.85 -8.02 5.81
C GLY A 147 29.10 -8.71 5.28
N ALA A 148 29.61 -8.15 4.19
CA ALA A 148 31.02 -8.11 3.90
C ALA A 148 31.39 -6.63 3.82
#